data_AF-A0A815Y0I8-F1
#
_entry.id   AF-A0A815Y0I8-F1
#
_cell.length_a   1.000
_cell.length_b   1.000
_cell.length_c   1.000
_cell.angle_alpha   90.00
_cell.angle_beta   90.00
_cell.angle_gamma   90.00
#
_symmetry.space_group_name_H-M   'P 1'
#
loop_
_entity.id
_entity.type
_entity.pdbx_description
1 polymer ?
#
loop_
_entity_poly.entity_id
_entity_poly.type
_entity_poly.pdbx_seq_one_letter_code
_entity_poly.pdbx_strand_id
1 'polypeptide(L)'
;MIVQCYPYGAPSNTCGTMMPSHGVNSMSCPSTYVIEANKYQYSSGDTIQITVRGTTSSNLFEGVLLVAKDASSQNILGSWSSTDSSVNVISCDGTSSNGITHSSSTTKSQIQATWSSSSMIPQGNVVISSSDGSCTTITAASQSISTSISSVDTTTAINSQMTGAALNLNWTYLDGITTISMATNNLGTSQWLGIGLSLDDRMGDDHVFVCQRWNDDTIQLQRFINPGGYSSPTIVTADSNYGGIFQVTRVALNNGVTHCEFTLSNFTTTMGRRRKRSISLLSQSIQYRILVVVGHLDSSNSLLQHFSVTVRTQMIQLNQSGTITASNIDGSDNEVLFLRAHGIIMMFIWMLFISTGILIARYFKQSWPERKFCGKAMWFAVHRLVMIFSAIMTLIAFAAILKYKHGTWVSQNLSREFAHSIIGVLVVGAAIIQPTMALFRCQPDHQHRFIFNYAHATQTLANCCGMGGDRVCYIDWL
;
A
#
# COMPACT_ATOMS: atom_id res chain seq x y z
N MET A 1 -28.50 13.22 -25.44
CA MET A 1 -29.07 12.57 -26.64
C MET A 1 -29.32 11.12 -26.24
N ILE A 2 -30.59 10.67 -26.21
CA ILE A 2 -30.93 9.28 -25.90
C ILE A 2 -30.56 8.46 -27.13
N VAL A 3 -29.56 7.59 -27.01
CA VAL A 3 -29.16 6.67 -28.08
C VAL A 3 -30.12 5.49 -28.06
N GLN A 4 -30.84 5.27 -29.17
CA GLN A 4 -31.75 4.14 -29.32
C GLN A 4 -30.99 2.94 -29.90
N CYS A 5 -31.18 1.76 -29.30
CA CYS A 5 -30.62 0.51 -29.79
C CYS A 5 -31.23 0.12 -31.15
N TYR A 6 -30.43 -0.45 -32.06
CA TYR A 6 -30.97 -1.06 -33.28
C TYR A 6 -31.84 -2.29 -32.95
N PRO A 7 -32.96 -2.50 -33.66
CA PRO A 7 -33.89 -3.60 -33.34
C PRO A 7 -33.43 -4.99 -33.81
N TYR A 8 -32.27 -5.11 -34.46
CA TYR A 8 -31.79 -6.34 -35.13
C TYR A 8 -30.38 -6.81 -34.71
N GLY A 9 -29.84 -6.28 -33.61
CA GLY A 9 -28.50 -6.66 -33.13
C GLY A 9 -27.37 -5.81 -33.72
N ALA A 10 -26.16 -5.98 -33.17
CA ALA A 10 -24.94 -5.30 -33.62
C ALA A 10 -24.37 -5.94 -34.90
N PRO A 11 -23.84 -5.13 -35.85
CA PRO A 11 -23.25 -5.65 -37.08
C PRO A 11 -21.87 -6.30 -36.82
N SER A 12 -21.52 -7.27 -37.66
CA SER A 12 -20.31 -8.12 -37.54
C SER A 12 -18.99 -7.35 -37.48
N ASN A 13 -18.91 -6.17 -38.09
CA ASN A 13 -17.72 -5.31 -38.07
C ASN A 13 -17.50 -4.59 -36.72
N THR A 14 -18.42 -4.70 -35.77
CA THR A 14 -18.34 -4.05 -34.44
C THR A 14 -17.59 -4.91 -33.41
N CYS A 15 -17.41 -6.21 -33.68
CA CYS A 15 -16.82 -7.16 -32.75
C CYS A 15 -15.38 -6.84 -32.35
N GLY A 16 -14.59 -6.29 -33.29
CA GLY A 16 -13.21 -5.89 -33.03
C GLY A 16 -13.13 -4.72 -32.04
N THR A 17 -13.88 -3.65 -32.32
CA THR A 17 -13.82 -2.40 -31.54
C THR A 17 -14.66 -2.44 -30.27
N MET A 18 -15.66 -3.33 -30.19
CA MET A 18 -16.67 -3.36 -29.11
C MET A 18 -17.35 -2.00 -28.90
N MET A 19 -17.33 -1.12 -29.92
CA MET A 19 -17.88 0.22 -29.84
C MET A 19 -19.22 0.29 -30.57
N PRO A 20 -20.33 0.52 -29.86
CA PRO A 20 -21.60 0.80 -30.51
C PRO A 20 -21.46 2.10 -31.32
N SER A 21 -21.56 2.00 -32.65
CA SER A 21 -21.30 3.09 -33.60
C SER A 21 -22.44 4.11 -33.65
N HIS A 22 -22.72 4.74 -32.51
CA HIS A 22 -23.82 5.68 -32.30
C HIS A 22 -23.36 7.14 -32.05
N GLY A 23 -22.13 7.48 -32.45
CA GLY A 23 -21.65 8.88 -32.51
C GLY A 23 -21.41 9.57 -31.18
N VAL A 24 -21.21 8.82 -30.09
CA VAL A 24 -20.88 9.34 -28.74
C VAL A 24 -19.51 8.84 -28.28
N ASN A 25 -18.77 9.70 -27.58
CA ASN A 25 -17.44 9.38 -27.04
C ASN A 25 -17.56 8.46 -25.80
N SER A 26 -16.60 7.55 -25.64
CA SER A 26 -16.48 6.67 -24.47
C SER A 26 -16.23 7.45 -23.18
N MET A 27 -16.95 7.13 -22.10
CA MET A 27 -16.71 7.68 -20.76
C MET A 27 -16.74 6.54 -19.73
N SER A 28 -15.75 6.50 -18.84
CA SER A 28 -15.57 5.43 -17.85
C SER A 28 -16.47 5.67 -16.63
N CYS A 29 -17.56 4.90 -16.53
CA CYS A 29 -18.35 4.76 -15.32
C CYS A 29 -18.24 3.31 -14.81
N PRO A 30 -18.39 3.05 -13.50
CA PRO A 30 -18.46 1.69 -12.98
C PRO A 30 -19.63 0.92 -13.60
N SER A 31 -19.38 -0.32 -14.03
CA SER A 31 -20.38 -1.14 -14.71
C SER A 31 -21.55 -1.55 -13.81
N THR A 32 -22.77 -1.29 -14.26
CA THR A 32 -24.02 -1.75 -13.62
C THR A 32 -24.48 -3.14 -14.09
N TYR A 33 -23.64 -3.82 -14.86
CA TYR A 33 -23.89 -5.16 -15.39
C TYR A 33 -22.69 -6.06 -15.10
N VAL A 34 -22.97 -7.33 -14.83
CA VAL A 34 -21.96 -8.35 -14.51
C VAL A 34 -22.02 -9.49 -15.52
N ILE A 35 -20.85 -10.03 -15.84
CA ILE A 35 -20.68 -11.24 -16.63
C ILE A 35 -20.24 -12.34 -15.67
N GLU A 36 -21.03 -13.41 -15.58
CA GLU A 36 -20.75 -14.55 -14.71
C GLU A 36 -20.58 -15.81 -15.56
N ALA A 37 -19.56 -16.60 -15.24
CA ALA A 37 -19.32 -17.89 -15.86
C ALA A 37 -19.61 -19.02 -14.87
N ASN A 38 -20.17 -20.14 -15.34
CA ASN A 38 -20.38 -21.31 -14.49
C ASN A 38 -19.06 -21.99 -14.07
N LYS A 39 -17.96 -21.74 -14.80
CA LYS A 39 -16.59 -22.11 -14.45
C LYS A 39 -15.58 -21.11 -15.00
N TYR A 40 -14.48 -20.89 -14.26
CA TYR A 40 -13.41 -19.94 -14.61
C TYR A 40 -12.12 -20.61 -15.09
N GLN A 41 -12.16 -21.94 -15.21
CA GLN A 41 -11.10 -22.76 -15.77
C GLN A 41 -11.64 -23.65 -16.90
N TYR A 42 -10.86 -23.82 -17.97
CA TYR A 42 -11.27 -24.64 -19.12
C TYR A 42 -10.13 -25.43 -19.75
N SER A 43 -10.45 -26.60 -20.27
CA SER A 43 -9.60 -27.40 -21.16
C SER A 43 -10.01 -27.21 -22.62
N SER A 44 -9.12 -27.54 -23.55
CA SER A 44 -9.46 -27.52 -24.99
C SER A 44 -10.68 -28.43 -25.27
N GLY A 45 -11.72 -27.88 -25.92
CA GLY A 45 -12.98 -28.57 -26.17
C GLY A 45 -14.06 -28.37 -25.11
N ASP A 46 -13.76 -27.68 -24.00
CA ASP A 46 -14.74 -27.38 -22.97
C ASP A 46 -15.80 -26.38 -23.43
N THR A 47 -17.00 -26.52 -22.87
CA THR A 47 -18.09 -25.55 -22.96
C THR A 47 -18.33 -24.84 -21.63
N ILE A 48 -18.57 -23.53 -21.67
CA ILE A 48 -18.78 -22.66 -20.51
C ILE A 48 -20.07 -21.88 -20.73
N GLN A 49 -20.96 -21.92 -19.74
CA GLN A 49 -22.18 -21.12 -19.73
C GLN A 49 -21.88 -19.74 -19.16
N ILE A 50 -22.26 -18.72 -19.90
CA ILE A 50 -22.05 -17.30 -19.60
C ILE A 50 -23.40 -16.64 -19.39
N THR A 51 -23.52 -15.93 -18.28
CA THR A 51 -24.70 -15.14 -17.91
C THR A 51 -24.32 -13.68 -17.88
N VAL A 52 -25.06 -12.84 -18.59
CA VAL A 52 -24.96 -11.37 -18.46
C VAL A 52 -26.22 -10.89 -17.78
N ARG A 53 -26.09 -10.15 -16.67
CA ARG A 53 -27.23 -9.63 -15.90
C ARG A 53 -26.94 -8.27 -15.30
N GLY A 54 -28.00 -7.51 -15.01
CA GLY A 54 -27.90 -6.30 -14.20
C GLY A 54 -27.47 -6.59 -12.76
N THR A 55 -26.74 -5.67 -12.13
CA THR A 55 -26.34 -5.78 -10.72
C THR A 55 -27.53 -5.72 -9.76
N THR A 56 -28.62 -5.06 -10.16
CA THR A 56 -29.90 -5.04 -9.45
C THR A 56 -31.05 -5.33 -10.40
N SER A 57 -32.22 -5.64 -9.86
CA SER A 57 -33.44 -5.88 -10.65
C SER A 57 -33.92 -4.65 -11.45
N SER A 58 -33.43 -3.45 -11.13
CA SER A 58 -33.72 -2.23 -11.89
C SER A 58 -32.71 -1.95 -13.01
N ASN A 59 -31.60 -2.69 -13.07
CA ASN A 59 -30.62 -2.57 -14.15
C ASN A 59 -31.03 -3.45 -15.33
N LEU A 60 -31.85 -2.90 -16.22
CA LEU A 60 -32.26 -3.55 -17.46
C LEU A 60 -31.36 -3.08 -18.62
N PHE A 61 -31.21 -3.91 -19.65
CA PHE A 61 -30.49 -3.56 -20.87
C PHE A 61 -31.28 -3.97 -22.11
N GLU A 62 -31.13 -3.21 -23.19
CA GLU A 62 -31.82 -3.46 -24.46
C GLU A 62 -30.93 -4.17 -25.48
N GLY A 63 -29.63 -3.86 -25.46
CA GLY A 63 -28.63 -4.38 -26.39
C GLY A 63 -27.49 -5.09 -25.68
N VAL A 64 -26.88 -6.05 -26.37
CA VAL A 64 -25.67 -6.74 -25.92
C VAL A 64 -24.82 -7.13 -27.13
N LEU A 65 -23.50 -7.10 -26.96
CA LEU A 65 -22.54 -7.70 -27.87
C LEU A 65 -21.52 -8.45 -27.02
N LEU A 66 -21.43 -9.78 -27.18
CA LEU A 66 -20.44 -10.62 -26.53
C LEU A 66 -19.46 -11.21 -27.52
N VAL A 67 -18.18 -11.12 -27.18
CA VAL A 67 -17.10 -11.84 -27.85
C VAL A 67 -16.13 -12.36 -26.81
N ALA A 68 -15.49 -13.48 -27.13
CA ALA A 68 -14.40 -14.04 -26.36
C ALA A 68 -13.10 -13.69 -27.09
N LYS A 69 -12.15 -13.04 -26.42
CA LYS A 69 -10.87 -12.63 -26.99
C LYS A 69 -9.71 -13.27 -26.25
N ASP A 70 -8.65 -13.60 -26.99
CA ASP A 70 -7.37 -13.89 -26.38
C ASP A 70 -6.86 -12.65 -25.61
N ALA A 71 -6.47 -12.83 -24.36
CA ALA A 71 -6.03 -11.72 -23.52
C ALA A 71 -4.81 -10.98 -24.11
N SER A 72 -3.94 -11.70 -24.82
CA SER A 72 -2.68 -11.18 -25.34
C SER A 72 -2.84 -10.57 -26.74
N SER A 73 -3.36 -11.34 -27.69
CA SER A 73 -3.48 -10.96 -29.10
C SER A 73 -4.75 -10.20 -29.44
N GLN A 74 -5.74 -10.16 -28.53
CA GLN A 74 -7.07 -9.57 -28.76
C GLN A 74 -7.86 -10.22 -29.91
N ASN A 75 -7.38 -11.34 -30.45
CA ASN A 75 -8.06 -12.12 -31.47
C ASN A 75 -9.32 -12.77 -30.87
N ILE A 76 -10.42 -12.79 -31.64
CA ILE A 76 -11.65 -13.44 -31.22
C ILE A 76 -11.46 -14.96 -31.29
N LEU A 77 -11.81 -15.66 -30.20
CA LEU A 77 -11.56 -17.08 -30.00
C LEU A 77 -12.82 -17.88 -29.67
N GLY A 78 -12.80 -19.15 -30.08
CA GLY A 78 -13.86 -20.12 -29.79
C GLY A 78 -15.14 -19.86 -30.57
N SER A 79 -16.19 -20.57 -30.19
CA SER A 79 -17.51 -20.46 -30.80
C SER A 79 -18.61 -20.32 -29.77
N TRP A 80 -19.66 -19.60 -30.09
CA TRP A 80 -20.82 -19.38 -29.26
C TRP A 80 -22.03 -20.16 -29.77
N SER A 81 -22.86 -20.58 -28.83
CA SER A 81 -24.20 -21.10 -29.05
C SER A 81 -25.14 -20.54 -28.00
N SER A 82 -26.43 -20.40 -28.29
CA SER A 82 -27.42 -20.02 -27.29
C SER A 82 -28.78 -20.63 -27.61
N THR A 83 -29.53 -20.98 -26.58
CA THR A 83 -30.94 -21.37 -26.65
C THR A 83 -31.87 -20.21 -26.27
N ASP A 84 -31.32 -19.06 -25.90
CA ASP A 84 -32.05 -17.86 -25.50
C ASP A 84 -32.52 -17.11 -26.76
N SER A 85 -33.83 -17.06 -26.98
CA SER A 85 -34.45 -16.37 -28.13
C SER A 85 -34.20 -14.85 -28.15
N SER A 86 -33.73 -14.28 -27.05
CA SER A 86 -33.44 -12.84 -26.93
C SER A 86 -32.06 -12.45 -27.50
N VAL A 87 -31.28 -13.42 -27.97
CA VAL A 87 -29.97 -13.22 -28.58
C VAL A 87 -29.82 -13.94 -29.92
N ASN A 88 -28.95 -13.42 -30.77
CA ASN A 88 -28.52 -14.00 -32.04
C ASN A 88 -27.03 -14.34 -31.98
N VAL A 89 -26.66 -15.49 -32.52
CA VAL A 89 -25.27 -15.85 -32.77
C VAL A 89 -24.83 -15.20 -34.09
N ILE A 90 -23.71 -14.49 -34.07
CA ILE A 90 -23.18 -13.74 -35.21
C ILE A 90 -21.77 -14.19 -35.60
N SER A 91 -21.38 -13.82 -36.82
CA SER A 91 -20.04 -14.06 -37.37
C SER A 91 -19.23 -12.78 -37.31
N CYS A 92 -18.17 -12.78 -36.52
CA CYS A 92 -17.23 -11.68 -36.34
C CYS A 92 -15.94 -11.98 -37.10
N ASP A 93 -15.36 -10.96 -37.75
CA ASP A 93 -14.08 -11.05 -38.47
C ASP A 93 -13.99 -12.23 -39.46
N GLY A 94 -15.10 -12.53 -40.14
CA GLY A 94 -15.18 -13.59 -41.16
C GLY A 94 -15.23 -15.01 -40.61
N THR A 95 -15.22 -15.21 -39.29
CA THR A 95 -15.35 -16.53 -38.66
C THR A 95 -16.79 -16.72 -38.17
N SER A 96 -17.37 -17.90 -38.45
CA SER A 96 -18.75 -18.20 -38.09
C SER A 96 -18.92 -18.45 -36.59
N SER A 97 -20.03 -17.96 -36.03
CA SER A 97 -20.49 -18.27 -34.68
C SER A 97 -19.50 -17.94 -33.57
N ASN A 98 -18.79 -16.82 -33.66
CA ASN A 98 -17.81 -16.39 -32.66
C ASN A 98 -18.19 -15.08 -31.93
N GLY A 99 -19.45 -14.64 -32.07
CA GLY A 99 -20.03 -13.58 -31.25
C GLY A 99 -21.51 -13.78 -30.96
N ILE A 100 -22.02 -13.06 -29.97
CA ILE A 100 -23.44 -12.98 -29.60
C ILE A 100 -23.89 -11.53 -29.67
N THR A 101 -25.09 -11.27 -30.17
CA THR A 101 -25.75 -9.97 -30.03
C THR A 101 -27.22 -10.10 -29.67
N HIS A 102 -27.92 -9.03 -29.31
CA HIS A 102 -29.37 -9.08 -29.04
C HIS A 102 -30.19 -9.34 -30.31
N SER A 103 -31.32 -10.04 -30.18
CA SER A 103 -32.25 -10.32 -31.29
C SER A 103 -33.32 -9.25 -31.48
N SER A 104 -33.62 -8.47 -30.44
CA SER A 104 -34.56 -7.35 -30.44
C SER A 104 -34.17 -6.27 -29.44
N SER A 105 -34.72 -5.06 -29.61
CA SER A 105 -34.57 -3.95 -28.65
C SER A 105 -35.45 -4.09 -27.39
N THR A 106 -36.07 -5.26 -27.17
CA THR A 106 -36.86 -5.50 -25.96
C THR A 106 -35.94 -5.46 -24.73
N THR A 107 -36.33 -4.73 -23.69
CA THR A 107 -35.60 -4.66 -22.42
C THR A 107 -35.52 -6.02 -21.74
N LYS A 108 -34.33 -6.36 -21.25
CA LYS A 108 -33.98 -7.65 -20.63
C LYS A 108 -33.28 -7.39 -19.31
N SER A 109 -33.49 -8.26 -18.32
CA SER A 109 -32.72 -8.24 -17.07
C SER A 109 -31.50 -9.17 -17.11
N GLN A 110 -31.54 -10.18 -17.98
CA GLN A 110 -30.52 -11.20 -18.11
C GLN A 110 -30.56 -11.84 -19.50
N ILE A 111 -29.39 -12.29 -19.98
CA ILE A 111 -29.25 -13.21 -21.11
C ILE A 111 -28.32 -14.38 -20.74
N GLN A 112 -28.47 -15.52 -21.43
CA GLN A 112 -27.56 -16.66 -21.29
C GLN A 112 -27.03 -17.11 -22.66
N ALA A 113 -25.75 -17.43 -22.71
CA ALA A 113 -25.10 -18.00 -23.89
C ALA A 113 -23.99 -18.97 -23.47
N THR A 114 -23.67 -19.92 -24.34
CA THR A 114 -22.64 -20.93 -24.11
C THR A 114 -21.48 -20.69 -25.04
N TRP A 115 -20.28 -20.50 -24.47
CA TRP A 115 -19.03 -20.41 -25.19
C TRP A 115 -18.33 -21.78 -25.21
N SER A 116 -17.82 -22.17 -26.36
CA SER A 116 -17.07 -23.42 -26.58
C SER A 116 -15.64 -23.09 -26.99
N SER A 117 -14.69 -23.64 -26.26
CA SER A 117 -13.27 -23.58 -26.63
C SER A 117 -13.02 -24.52 -27.82
N SER A 118 -12.36 -24.00 -28.86
CA SER A 118 -11.96 -24.79 -30.03
C SER A 118 -10.76 -25.69 -29.72
N SER A 119 -10.65 -26.82 -30.43
CA SER A 119 -9.59 -27.81 -30.24
C SER A 119 -8.17 -27.29 -30.52
N MET A 120 -8.03 -26.17 -31.24
CA MET A 120 -6.74 -25.61 -31.71
C MET A 120 -6.36 -24.25 -31.09
N ILE A 121 -6.95 -23.86 -29.96
CA ILE A 121 -6.66 -22.57 -29.34
C ILE A 121 -5.33 -22.64 -28.53
N PRO A 122 -4.45 -21.63 -28.59
CA PRO A 122 -3.28 -21.51 -27.70
C PRO A 122 -3.68 -21.53 -26.22
N GLN A 123 -2.83 -22.12 -25.36
CA GLN A 123 -3.02 -22.03 -23.91
C GLN A 123 -2.95 -20.56 -23.47
N GLY A 124 -4.03 -19.99 -22.94
CA GLY A 124 -4.13 -18.56 -22.67
C GLY A 124 -5.41 -18.16 -21.96
N ASN A 125 -5.44 -16.93 -21.43
CA ASN A 125 -6.64 -16.38 -20.79
C ASN A 125 -7.60 -15.85 -21.86
N VAL A 126 -8.87 -16.25 -21.78
CA VAL A 126 -9.94 -15.71 -22.62
C VAL A 126 -10.67 -14.63 -21.84
N VAL A 127 -10.75 -13.43 -22.42
CA VAL A 127 -11.52 -12.31 -21.91
C VAL A 127 -12.85 -12.27 -22.64
N ILE A 128 -13.94 -12.41 -21.90
CA ILE A 128 -15.29 -12.25 -22.43
C ILE A 128 -15.71 -10.82 -22.17
N SER A 129 -15.97 -10.07 -23.24
CA SER A 129 -16.36 -8.65 -23.15
C SER A 129 -17.81 -8.46 -23.58
N SER A 130 -18.56 -7.64 -22.84
CA SER A 130 -19.93 -7.22 -23.13
C SER A 130 -20.00 -5.72 -23.38
N SER A 131 -20.73 -5.26 -24.39
CA SER A 131 -21.14 -3.85 -24.51
C SER A 131 -22.66 -3.73 -24.61
N ASP A 132 -23.27 -2.84 -23.81
CA ASP A 132 -24.69 -2.52 -23.86
C ASP A 132 -24.98 -1.28 -24.72
N GLY A 133 -26.17 -1.24 -25.33
CA GLY A 133 -26.59 -0.16 -26.24
C GLY A 133 -27.35 1.00 -25.58
N SER A 134 -27.63 0.94 -24.27
CA SER A 134 -28.55 1.88 -23.59
C SER A 134 -27.82 2.99 -22.82
N CYS A 135 -28.09 4.24 -23.23
CA CYS A 135 -27.78 5.53 -22.57
C CYS A 135 -26.30 5.87 -22.26
N THR A 136 -25.68 6.61 -23.19
CA THR A 136 -24.62 7.63 -22.96
C THR A 136 -23.26 7.22 -22.40
N THR A 137 -23.03 5.98 -21.98
CA THR A 137 -21.69 5.50 -21.59
C THR A 137 -21.55 4.03 -21.96
N ILE A 138 -20.58 3.70 -22.82
CA ILE A 138 -20.23 2.31 -23.14
C ILE A 138 -19.69 1.67 -21.87
N THR A 139 -20.46 0.77 -21.29
CA THR A 139 -20.03 0.01 -20.13
C THR A 139 -19.49 -1.33 -20.62
N ALA A 140 -18.17 -1.42 -20.79
CA ALA A 140 -17.54 -2.69 -21.13
C ALA A 140 -17.37 -3.52 -19.85
N ALA A 141 -18.22 -4.52 -19.63
CA ALA A 141 -17.95 -5.53 -18.62
C ALA A 141 -17.01 -6.58 -19.23
N SER A 142 -16.00 -7.02 -18.47
CA SER A 142 -15.08 -8.06 -18.91
C SER A 142 -14.90 -9.13 -17.85
N GLN A 143 -14.89 -10.40 -18.25
CA GLN A 143 -14.62 -11.53 -17.37
C GLN A 143 -13.50 -12.40 -17.95
N SER A 144 -12.49 -12.73 -17.16
CA SER A 144 -11.38 -13.60 -17.56
C SER A 144 -11.62 -15.06 -17.18
N ILE A 145 -11.28 -15.97 -18.10
CA ILE A 145 -11.32 -17.43 -17.91
C ILE A 145 -9.96 -18.01 -18.33
N SER A 146 -9.37 -18.85 -17.49
CA SER A 146 -8.00 -19.40 -17.66
C SER A 146 -7.99 -20.86 -18.08
N THR A 147 -6.94 -21.33 -18.76
CA THR A 147 -6.81 -22.75 -19.10
C THR A 147 -6.42 -23.61 -17.89
N SER A 148 -7.02 -24.79 -17.73
CA SER A 148 -6.57 -25.80 -16.77
C SER A 148 -5.30 -26.46 -17.29
N ILE A 149 -4.15 -26.11 -16.70
CA ILE A 149 -2.88 -26.75 -17.01
C ILE A 149 -2.91 -28.16 -16.40
N SER A 150 -2.90 -29.21 -17.24
CA SER A 150 -2.51 -30.53 -16.78
C SER A 150 -1.09 -30.41 -16.26
N SER A 151 -0.92 -30.58 -14.95
CA SER A 151 0.36 -30.53 -14.25
C SER A 151 1.40 -31.36 -15.03
N VAL A 152 2.36 -30.69 -15.65
CA VAL A 152 3.67 -31.33 -15.84
C VAL A 152 4.18 -31.58 -14.44
N ASP A 153 4.42 -32.85 -14.17
CA ASP A 153 4.83 -33.41 -12.90
C ASP A 153 6.23 -32.88 -12.53
N THR A 154 6.28 -31.65 -11.99
CA THR A 154 7.42 -31.16 -11.21
C THR A 154 7.09 -31.26 -9.74
N THR A 155 6.70 -32.46 -9.31
CA THR A 155 6.54 -32.85 -7.89
C THR A 155 7.88 -32.98 -7.15
N THR A 156 9.01 -32.57 -7.73
CA THR A 156 10.34 -32.67 -7.12
C THR A 156 11.02 -31.35 -6.76
N ALA A 157 10.35 -30.18 -6.85
CA ALA A 157 11.00 -28.90 -6.50
C ALA A 157 10.26 -27.94 -5.56
N ILE A 158 9.08 -28.28 -4.99
CA ILE A 158 8.35 -27.35 -4.10
C ILE A 158 8.06 -27.94 -2.70
N ASN A 159 8.46 -29.18 -2.42
CA ASN A 159 8.32 -29.76 -1.06
C ASN A 159 9.49 -29.46 -0.11
N SER A 160 10.34 -28.48 -0.41
CA SER A 160 11.37 -28.04 0.53
C SER A 160 11.63 -26.54 0.40
N GLN A 161 10.92 -25.71 1.16
CA GLN A 161 11.44 -24.42 1.67
C GLN A 161 10.39 -23.65 2.50
N MET A 162 10.13 -24.11 3.73
CA MET A 162 10.01 -23.20 4.89
C MET A 162 10.45 -23.94 6.15
N THR A 163 11.59 -24.62 6.09
CA THR A 163 12.30 -25.05 7.30
C THR A 163 13.06 -23.85 7.84
N GLY A 164 12.42 -23.05 8.71
CA GLY A 164 13.05 -21.97 9.47
C GLY A 164 13.01 -20.56 8.86
N ALA A 165 12.39 -20.35 7.70
CA ALA A 165 12.17 -19.02 7.12
C ALA A 165 10.71 -18.57 7.33
N ALA A 166 10.51 -17.27 7.60
CA ALA A 166 9.22 -16.63 7.76
C ALA A 166 8.67 -16.07 6.44
N LEU A 167 9.56 -15.64 5.53
CA LEU A 167 9.27 -15.20 4.16
C LEU A 167 10.15 -15.96 3.17
N ASN A 168 9.56 -16.36 2.05
CA ASN A 168 10.27 -16.67 0.81
C ASN A 168 9.71 -15.78 -0.30
N LEU A 169 10.58 -14.97 -0.90
CA LEU A 169 10.27 -14.12 -2.04
C LEU A 169 11.21 -14.53 -3.18
N ASN A 170 10.66 -14.98 -4.28
CA ASN A 170 11.43 -15.26 -5.48
C ASN A 170 10.88 -14.45 -6.66
N TRP A 171 11.74 -14.20 -7.63
CA TRP A 171 11.32 -13.70 -8.93
C TRP A 171 12.11 -14.40 -10.01
N THR A 172 11.45 -14.69 -11.13
CA THR A 172 12.04 -15.36 -12.29
C THR A 172 11.70 -14.58 -13.53
N TYR A 173 12.68 -14.39 -14.41
CA TYR A 173 12.48 -13.71 -15.69
C TYR A 173 12.58 -14.71 -16.84
N LEU A 174 11.50 -14.84 -17.60
CA LEU A 174 11.42 -15.70 -18.77
C LEU A 174 10.59 -15.00 -19.85
N ASP A 175 11.11 -14.96 -21.08
CA ASP A 175 10.40 -14.48 -22.27
C ASP A 175 9.73 -13.09 -22.11
N GLY A 176 10.41 -12.15 -21.45
CA GLY A 176 9.90 -10.79 -21.27
C GLY A 176 8.92 -10.63 -20.11
N ILE A 177 8.66 -11.68 -19.35
CA ILE A 177 7.75 -11.72 -18.21
C ILE A 177 8.53 -12.02 -16.94
N THR A 178 8.26 -11.26 -15.88
CA THR A 178 8.80 -11.51 -14.53
C THR A 178 7.71 -12.10 -13.66
N THR A 179 7.87 -13.35 -13.24
CA THR A 179 6.97 -13.98 -12.26
C THR A 179 7.54 -13.75 -10.87
N ILE A 180 6.75 -13.15 -9.98
CA ILE A 180 7.11 -12.91 -8.58
C ILE A 180 6.24 -13.81 -7.70
N SER A 181 6.86 -14.63 -6.86
CA SER A 181 6.17 -15.48 -5.89
C SER A 181 6.55 -15.08 -4.47
N MET A 182 5.53 -14.83 -3.65
CA MET A 182 5.62 -14.56 -2.22
C MET A 182 4.99 -15.70 -1.44
N ALA A 183 5.72 -16.25 -0.49
CA ALA A 183 5.22 -17.27 0.43
C ALA A 183 5.59 -16.91 1.87
N THR A 184 4.60 -16.92 2.77
CA THR A 184 4.83 -16.65 4.20
C THR A 184 3.90 -17.46 5.10
N ASN A 185 4.41 -17.91 6.25
CA ASN A 185 3.64 -18.53 7.34
C ASN A 185 3.33 -17.55 8.49
N ASN A 186 3.74 -16.28 8.37
CA ASN A 186 3.61 -15.26 9.41
C ASN A 186 2.54 -14.22 9.10
N LEU A 187 1.60 -14.52 8.18
CA LEU A 187 0.49 -13.63 7.86
C LEU A 187 -0.80 -14.11 8.55
N GLY A 188 -1.20 -13.43 9.62
CA GLY A 188 -2.44 -13.67 10.35
C GLY A 188 -3.69 -13.16 9.65
N THR A 189 -4.85 -13.36 10.26
CA THR A 189 -6.13 -12.79 9.79
C THR A 189 -6.15 -11.27 9.97
N SER A 190 -6.86 -10.57 9.09
CA SER A 190 -6.84 -9.09 9.05
C SER A 190 -5.44 -8.49 8.91
N GLN A 191 -4.56 -9.14 8.18
CA GLN A 191 -3.22 -8.65 7.90
C GLN A 191 -2.92 -8.66 6.41
N TRP A 192 -1.92 -7.89 6.02
CA TRP A 192 -1.46 -7.82 4.65
C TRP A 192 0.06 -7.80 4.58
N LEU A 193 0.60 -8.47 3.56
CA LEU A 193 2.00 -8.48 3.17
C LEU A 193 2.13 -7.65 1.89
N GLY A 194 2.97 -6.63 1.92
CA GLY A 194 3.20 -5.76 0.77
C GLY A 194 4.65 -5.81 0.30
N ILE A 195 4.86 -5.81 -1.01
CA ILE A 195 6.16 -5.53 -1.62
C ILE A 195 6.11 -4.25 -2.44
N GLY A 196 7.10 -3.39 -2.25
CA GLY A 196 7.28 -2.14 -3.00
C GLY A 196 8.52 -2.23 -3.87
N LEU A 197 8.36 -1.94 -5.17
CA LEU A 197 9.47 -1.77 -6.09
C LEU A 197 9.96 -0.32 -6.01
N SER A 198 11.00 -0.10 -5.23
CA SER A 198 11.52 1.24 -4.93
C SER A 198 12.79 1.57 -5.69
N LEU A 199 12.95 2.84 -6.05
CA LEU A 199 14.21 3.36 -6.59
C LEU A 199 15.11 3.92 -5.48
N ASP A 200 14.60 4.01 -4.25
CA ASP A 200 15.31 4.55 -3.11
C ASP A 200 15.13 3.68 -1.87
N ASP A 201 15.40 4.27 -0.70
CA ASP A 201 15.37 3.59 0.59
C ASP A 201 14.00 3.67 1.30
N ARG A 202 12.96 4.16 0.64
CA ARG A 202 11.66 4.51 1.24
C ARG A 202 10.51 4.04 0.34
N MET A 203 9.44 3.52 0.94
CA MET A 203 8.19 3.19 0.23
C MET A 203 7.36 4.44 -0.15
N GLY A 204 7.98 5.40 -0.82
CA GLY A 204 7.40 6.72 -1.10
C GLY A 204 6.60 6.78 -2.40
N ASP A 205 7.29 6.65 -3.54
CA ASP A 205 6.75 6.84 -4.90
C ASP A 205 6.83 5.52 -5.68
N ASP A 206 6.31 4.44 -5.09
CA ASP A 206 6.61 3.08 -5.54
C ASP A 206 5.39 2.35 -6.12
N HIS A 207 5.66 1.35 -6.95
CA HIS A 207 4.67 0.31 -7.26
C HIS A 207 4.61 -0.70 -6.14
N VAL A 208 3.42 -0.88 -5.58
CA VAL A 208 3.20 -1.74 -4.42
C VAL A 208 2.26 -2.87 -4.79
N PHE A 209 2.61 -4.09 -4.39
CA PHE A 209 1.80 -5.28 -4.58
C PHE A 209 1.48 -5.84 -3.20
N VAL A 210 0.21 -6.03 -2.91
CA VAL A 210 -0.26 -6.34 -1.56
C VAL A 210 -1.10 -7.60 -1.56
N CYS A 211 -0.61 -8.61 -0.84
CA CYS A 211 -1.28 -9.85 -0.53
C CYS A 211 -2.01 -9.68 0.81
N GLN A 212 -3.33 -9.65 0.79
CA GLN A 212 -4.20 -9.40 1.94
C GLN A 212 -4.83 -10.71 2.39
N ARG A 213 -4.84 -10.98 3.70
CA ARG A 213 -5.60 -12.08 4.31
C ARG A 213 -6.71 -11.49 5.16
N TRP A 214 -7.95 -11.68 4.71
CA TRP A 214 -9.14 -11.20 5.40
C TRP A 214 -9.49 -12.06 6.62
N ASN A 215 -10.51 -11.66 7.37
CA ASN A 215 -10.96 -12.37 8.57
C ASN A 215 -11.52 -13.78 8.30
N ASP A 216 -12.05 -13.99 7.10
CA ASP A 216 -12.63 -15.25 6.63
C ASP A 216 -11.59 -16.16 5.94
N ASP A 217 -10.29 -15.86 6.11
CA ASP A 217 -9.17 -16.51 5.43
C ASP A 217 -9.14 -16.37 3.89
N THR A 218 -10.02 -15.55 3.32
CA THR A 218 -9.93 -15.15 1.92
C THR A 218 -8.64 -14.36 1.70
N ILE A 219 -7.86 -14.77 0.69
CA ILE A 219 -6.66 -14.04 0.29
C ILE A 219 -6.94 -13.28 -1.00
N GLN A 220 -6.56 -12.01 -1.03
CA GLN A 220 -6.64 -11.17 -2.21
C GLN A 220 -5.28 -10.53 -2.53
N LEU A 221 -4.84 -10.64 -3.78
CA LEU A 221 -3.65 -9.95 -4.26
C LEU A 221 -4.06 -8.75 -5.11
N GLN A 222 -3.58 -7.56 -4.73
CA GLN A 222 -3.92 -6.31 -5.40
C GLN A 222 -2.67 -5.48 -5.67
N ARG A 223 -2.73 -4.66 -6.73
CA ARG A 223 -1.68 -3.71 -7.09
C ARG A 223 -2.10 -2.29 -6.74
N PHE A 224 -1.15 -1.55 -6.20
CA PHE A 224 -1.29 -0.17 -5.77
C PHE A 224 -0.15 0.69 -6.33
N ILE A 225 -0.41 1.99 -6.38
CA ILE A 225 0.61 3.02 -6.60
C ILE A 225 0.61 3.95 -5.41
N ASN A 226 1.78 4.19 -4.84
CA ASN A 226 1.93 5.23 -3.84
C ASN A 226 2.12 6.57 -4.58
N PRO A 227 1.17 7.53 -4.46
CA PRO A 227 1.26 8.82 -5.16
C PRO A 227 2.30 9.77 -4.53
N GLY A 228 3.05 9.32 -3.50
CA GLY A 228 4.05 10.09 -2.80
C GLY A 228 3.52 10.95 -1.66
N GLY A 229 4.26 10.99 -0.55
CA GLY A 229 3.81 11.61 0.70
C GLY A 229 2.95 10.65 1.54
N TYR A 230 2.49 11.08 2.72
CA TYR A 230 1.66 10.28 3.66
C TYR A 230 0.24 10.01 3.15
N SER A 231 0.05 9.87 1.86
CA SER A 231 -1.24 9.66 1.21
C SER A 231 -1.53 8.16 1.09
N SER A 232 -2.79 7.77 1.23
CA SER A 232 -3.20 6.38 1.06
C SER A 232 -2.85 5.88 -0.35
N PRO A 233 -2.40 4.62 -0.47
CA PRO A 233 -2.09 4.02 -1.76
C PRO A 233 -3.33 3.99 -2.65
N THR A 234 -3.18 4.29 -3.93
CA THR A 234 -4.29 4.23 -4.90
C THR A 234 -4.33 2.85 -5.54
N ILE A 235 -5.48 2.18 -5.46
CA ILE A 235 -5.70 0.89 -6.14
C ILE A 235 -5.57 1.12 -7.64
N VAL A 236 -4.80 0.27 -8.32
CA VAL A 236 -4.80 0.24 -9.78
C VAL A 236 -5.72 -0.89 -10.23
N THR A 237 -6.95 -0.53 -10.60
CA THR A 237 -7.90 -1.45 -11.20
C THR A 237 -7.47 -1.81 -12.63
N ALA A 238 -7.82 -3.02 -13.07
CA ALA A 238 -7.49 -3.56 -14.39
C ALA A 238 -7.99 -2.71 -15.59
N ASP A 239 -8.81 -1.71 -15.32
CA ASP A 239 -9.52 -0.86 -16.29
C ASP A 239 -8.74 0.41 -16.70
N SER A 240 -7.50 0.58 -16.23
CA SER A 240 -6.67 1.75 -16.56
C SER A 240 -5.62 1.40 -17.61
N ASN A 241 -5.97 1.26 -18.90
CA ASN A 241 -5.02 1.18 -20.05
C ASN A 241 -3.86 0.15 -19.97
N TYR A 242 -3.82 -0.74 -18.98
CA TYR A 242 -2.63 -1.50 -18.58
C TYR A 242 -2.94 -2.96 -18.19
N GLY A 243 -4.10 -3.51 -18.59
CA GLY A 243 -4.63 -4.81 -18.14
C GLY A 243 -3.77 -6.06 -18.44
N GLY A 244 -2.74 -5.97 -19.28
CA GLY A 244 -1.78 -7.06 -19.54
C GLY A 244 -0.50 -7.03 -18.70
N ILE A 245 -0.37 -6.07 -17.78
CA ILE A 245 0.90 -5.76 -17.11
C ILE A 245 1.09 -6.48 -15.80
N PHE A 246 0.01 -6.75 -15.10
CA PHE A 246 0.01 -7.43 -13.82
C PHE A 246 -1.07 -8.49 -13.85
N GLN A 247 -0.71 -9.75 -13.68
CA GLN A 247 -1.67 -10.85 -13.65
C GLN A 247 -1.42 -11.71 -12.43
N VAL A 248 -2.47 -11.91 -11.64
CA VAL A 248 -2.45 -12.82 -10.50
C VAL A 248 -2.40 -14.25 -11.04
N THR A 249 -1.33 -14.97 -10.71
CA THR A 249 -1.10 -16.36 -11.16
C THR A 249 -1.58 -17.36 -10.12
N ARG A 250 -1.31 -17.08 -8.85
CA ARG A 250 -1.70 -17.97 -7.75
C ARG A 250 -1.96 -17.18 -6.48
N VAL A 251 -3.08 -17.47 -5.84
CA VAL A 251 -3.38 -17.02 -4.48
C VAL A 251 -3.92 -18.20 -3.71
N ALA A 252 -3.27 -18.59 -2.61
CA ALA A 252 -3.65 -19.79 -1.85
C ALA A 252 -3.22 -19.70 -0.39
N LEU A 253 -4.01 -20.33 0.50
CA LEU A 253 -3.66 -20.58 1.88
C LEU A 253 -3.51 -22.09 2.09
N ASN A 254 -2.28 -22.58 2.17
CA ASN A 254 -1.99 -24.02 2.29
C ASN A 254 -1.21 -24.28 3.57
N ASN A 255 -1.73 -25.11 4.48
CA ASN A 255 -1.04 -25.48 5.73
C ASN A 255 -0.54 -24.28 6.54
N GLY A 256 -1.32 -23.19 6.58
CA GLY A 256 -0.95 -21.94 7.26
C GLY A 256 0.03 -21.05 6.48
N VAL A 257 0.41 -21.42 5.26
CA VAL A 257 1.27 -20.64 4.37
C VAL A 257 0.42 -19.89 3.35
N THR A 258 0.51 -18.56 3.37
CA THR A 258 -0.07 -17.68 2.36
C THR A 258 0.86 -17.61 1.16
N HIS A 259 0.36 -18.01 -0.01
CA HIS A 259 1.02 -17.92 -1.29
C HIS A 259 0.34 -16.84 -2.15
N CYS A 260 1.12 -15.89 -2.64
CA CYS A 260 0.69 -14.87 -3.58
C CYS A 260 1.72 -14.75 -4.71
N GLU A 261 1.28 -15.08 -5.92
CA GLU A 261 2.11 -15.13 -7.11
C GLU A 261 1.46 -14.35 -8.24
N PHE A 262 2.28 -13.59 -8.95
CA PHE A 262 1.82 -12.78 -10.06
C PHE A 262 2.92 -12.59 -11.09
N THR A 263 2.51 -12.29 -12.33
CA THR A 263 3.40 -11.94 -13.42
C THR A 263 3.38 -10.45 -13.69
N LEU A 264 4.55 -9.94 -14.08
CA LEU A 264 4.75 -8.59 -14.57
C LEU A 264 5.29 -8.64 -15.99
N SER A 265 4.60 -7.99 -16.94
CA SER A 265 5.14 -7.73 -18.27
C SER A 265 5.78 -6.34 -18.33
N ASN A 266 6.62 -6.09 -19.32
CA ASN A 266 7.31 -4.81 -19.43
C ASN A 266 6.32 -3.68 -19.73
N PHE A 267 6.36 -2.62 -18.94
CA PHE A 267 5.55 -1.42 -19.17
C PHE A 267 6.28 -0.16 -18.77
N THR A 268 5.90 0.92 -19.43
CA THR A 268 6.42 2.24 -19.12
C THR A 268 5.45 2.92 -18.16
N THR A 269 5.98 3.30 -17.01
CA THR A 269 5.25 3.96 -15.93
C THR A 269 5.93 5.27 -15.58
N THR A 270 5.16 6.23 -15.08
CA THR A 270 5.71 7.52 -14.68
C THR A 270 5.82 7.56 -13.16
N MET A 271 7.04 7.56 -12.64
CA MET A 271 7.31 7.62 -11.19
C MET A 271 7.90 8.99 -10.78
N GLY A 272 7.68 9.38 -9.53
CA GLY A 272 8.31 10.55 -8.90
C GLY A 272 7.41 11.78 -8.70
N ARG A 273 7.36 12.29 -7.46
CA ARG A 273 6.51 13.42 -7.01
C ARG A 273 6.92 14.80 -7.55
N ARG A 274 8.22 15.04 -7.77
CA ARG A 274 8.75 16.34 -8.28
C ARG A 274 9.35 16.28 -9.68
N ARG A 275 9.93 15.13 -10.05
CA ARG A 275 10.47 14.87 -11.40
C ARG A 275 9.87 13.57 -11.87
N LYS A 276 8.78 13.69 -12.62
CA LYS A 276 8.12 12.57 -13.29
C LYS A 276 9.10 11.95 -14.28
N ARG A 277 9.52 10.71 -14.03
CA ARG A 277 10.37 9.92 -14.93
C ARG A 277 9.55 8.80 -15.53
N SER A 278 9.52 8.73 -16.85
CA SER A 278 9.02 7.55 -17.56
C SER A 278 10.08 6.45 -17.45
N ILE A 279 9.71 5.33 -16.84
CA ILE A 279 10.58 4.21 -16.53
C ILE A 279 9.94 2.96 -17.08
N SER A 280 10.67 2.19 -17.87
CA SER A 280 10.25 0.85 -18.29
C SER A 280 10.66 -0.16 -17.22
N LEU A 281 9.66 -0.84 -16.63
CA LEU A 281 9.84 -1.60 -15.39
C LEU A 281 10.86 -2.75 -15.52
N LEU A 282 10.97 -3.37 -16.70
CA LEU A 282 11.89 -4.48 -16.96
C LEU A 282 13.15 -4.07 -17.74
N SER A 283 13.45 -2.77 -17.79
CA SER A 283 14.66 -2.28 -18.48
C SER A 283 15.94 -2.73 -17.78
N GLN A 284 16.94 -3.14 -18.57
CA GLN A 284 18.29 -3.46 -18.10
C GLN A 284 19.02 -2.27 -17.47
N SER A 285 18.58 -1.04 -17.73
CA SER A 285 19.21 0.17 -17.19
C SER A 285 18.66 0.59 -15.83
N ILE A 286 17.63 -0.09 -15.31
CA ILE A 286 16.94 0.30 -14.09
C ILE A 286 17.17 -0.77 -13.03
N GLN A 287 17.45 -0.32 -11.82
CA GLN A 287 17.61 -1.16 -10.65
C GLN A 287 16.64 -0.72 -9.56
N TYR A 288 16.08 -1.70 -8.85
CA TYR A 288 15.10 -1.50 -7.80
C TYR A 288 15.59 -2.11 -6.50
N ARG A 289 15.13 -1.56 -5.38
CA ARG A 289 15.09 -2.26 -4.11
C ARG A 289 13.70 -2.84 -3.93
N ILE A 290 13.63 -4.12 -3.58
CA ILE A 290 12.39 -4.68 -3.07
C ILE A 290 12.36 -4.35 -1.59
N LEU A 291 11.36 -3.57 -1.21
CA LEU A 291 11.02 -3.30 0.17
C LEU A 291 9.84 -4.22 0.52
N VAL A 292 9.91 -4.95 1.62
CA VAL A 292 8.82 -5.80 2.11
C VAL A 292 8.29 -5.23 3.42
N VAL A 293 6.98 -5.16 3.56
CA VAL A 293 6.30 -4.65 4.75
C VAL A 293 5.15 -5.57 5.13
N VAL A 294 4.79 -5.56 6.41
CA VAL A 294 3.57 -6.20 6.92
C VAL A 294 2.74 -5.15 7.65
N GLY A 295 1.43 -5.21 7.47
CA GLY A 295 0.49 -4.32 8.14
C GLY A 295 -0.84 -5.00 8.46
N HIS A 296 -1.73 -4.23 9.07
CA HIS A 296 -3.06 -4.69 9.46
C HIS A 296 -4.12 -4.13 8.51
N LEU A 297 -5.25 -4.84 8.43
CA LEU A 297 -6.45 -4.38 7.77
C LEU A 297 -7.39 -3.77 8.82
N ASP A 298 -8.16 -2.77 8.41
CA ASP A 298 -9.26 -2.28 9.23
C ASP A 298 -10.52 -3.15 9.09
N SER A 299 -11.60 -2.80 9.80
CA SER A 299 -12.86 -3.54 9.74
C SER A 299 -13.57 -3.48 8.37
N SER A 300 -13.12 -2.61 7.47
CA SER A 300 -13.61 -2.50 6.08
C SER A 300 -12.70 -3.20 5.07
N ASN A 301 -11.72 -3.98 5.52
CA ASN A 301 -10.66 -4.58 4.71
C ASN A 301 -9.77 -3.56 3.98
N SER A 302 -9.68 -2.33 4.49
CA SER A 302 -8.77 -1.31 3.97
C SER A 302 -7.38 -1.39 4.63
N LEU A 303 -6.34 -1.04 3.88
CA LEU A 303 -4.95 -1.09 4.33
C LEU A 303 -4.68 -0.04 5.43
N LEU A 304 -4.34 -0.47 6.65
CA LEU A 304 -3.79 0.41 7.68
C LEU A 304 -2.30 0.65 7.45
N GLN A 305 -1.81 1.77 8.00
CA GLN A 305 -0.39 2.12 7.91
C GLN A 305 0.50 1.02 8.52
N HIS A 306 1.49 0.55 7.75
CA HIS A 306 2.54 -0.31 8.27
C HIS A 306 3.55 0.50 9.10
N PHE A 307 4.12 -0.10 10.14
CA PHE A 307 4.99 0.62 11.09
C PHE A 307 6.48 0.58 10.73
N SER A 308 6.92 -0.43 9.97
CA SER A 308 8.30 -0.59 9.54
C SER A 308 8.38 -1.33 8.20
N VAL A 309 9.54 -1.22 7.56
CA VAL A 309 9.95 -2.05 6.42
C VAL A 309 10.70 -3.23 7.00
N THR A 310 10.20 -4.44 6.76
CA THR A 310 10.74 -5.64 7.39
C THR A 310 11.87 -6.28 6.59
N VAL A 311 11.86 -6.14 5.26
CA VAL A 311 12.98 -6.62 4.42
C VAL A 311 13.38 -5.53 3.44
N ARG A 312 14.70 -5.32 3.31
CA ARG A 312 15.32 -4.39 2.36
C ARG A 312 16.37 -5.13 1.55
N THR A 313 16.22 -5.14 0.24
CA THR A 313 17.23 -5.71 -0.66
C THR A 313 18.32 -4.72 -1.01
N GLN A 314 19.42 -5.23 -1.56
CA GLN A 314 20.30 -4.45 -2.42
C GLN A 314 19.58 -4.07 -3.73
N MET A 315 20.20 -3.20 -4.53
CA MET A 315 19.71 -2.87 -5.86
C MET A 315 19.74 -4.11 -6.75
N ILE A 316 18.58 -4.52 -7.26
CA ILE A 316 18.39 -5.68 -8.14
C ILE A 316 17.78 -5.27 -9.48
N GLN A 317 17.83 -6.15 -10.47
CA GLN A 317 17.11 -5.99 -11.72
C GLN A 317 16.01 -7.05 -11.80
N LEU A 318 14.81 -6.65 -12.22
CA LEU A 318 13.65 -7.55 -12.31
C LEU A 318 13.75 -8.50 -13.51
N ASN A 319 14.56 -8.15 -14.51
CA ASN A 319 14.84 -9.00 -15.67
C ASN A 319 15.93 -10.06 -15.43
N GLN A 320 16.30 -10.28 -14.17
CA GLN A 320 17.18 -11.36 -13.74
C GLN A 320 16.46 -12.12 -12.64
N SER A 321 16.63 -13.43 -12.57
CA SER A 321 16.02 -14.23 -11.50
C SER A 321 16.74 -14.03 -10.16
N GLY A 322 16.00 -14.08 -9.06
CA GLY A 322 16.58 -13.98 -7.72
C GLY A 322 15.65 -14.51 -6.63
N THR A 323 16.20 -14.62 -5.41
CA THR A 323 15.47 -15.16 -4.26
C THR A 323 15.94 -14.49 -2.98
N ILE A 324 15.00 -14.25 -2.08
CA ILE A 324 15.20 -13.67 -0.75
C ILE A 324 14.42 -14.51 0.24
N THR A 325 15.10 -14.93 1.30
CA THR A 325 14.49 -15.59 2.44
C THR A 325 14.70 -14.73 3.67
N ALA A 326 13.64 -14.44 4.42
CA ALA A 326 13.72 -13.74 5.70
C ALA A 326 13.31 -14.67 6.83
N SER A 327 14.07 -14.70 7.92
CA SER A 327 13.78 -15.51 9.10
C SER A 327 12.69 -14.90 9.99
N ASN A 328 12.45 -13.59 9.89
CA ASN A 328 11.37 -12.89 10.60
C ASN A 328 10.76 -11.82 9.68
N ILE A 329 9.43 -11.69 9.70
CA ILE A 329 8.69 -10.59 9.03
C ILE A 329 7.83 -9.78 9.99
N ASP A 330 7.83 -10.12 11.28
CA ASP A 330 7.28 -9.24 12.27
C ASP A 330 8.12 -7.97 12.28
N GLY A 331 7.50 -6.82 11.99
CA GLY A 331 8.13 -5.50 12.09
C GLY A 331 8.64 -5.13 13.49
N SER A 332 8.72 -6.12 14.39
CA SER A 332 9.37 -6.16 15.69
C SER A 332 10.90 -6.28 15.56
N ASP A 333 11.51 -5.52 14.67
CA ASP A 333 12.95 -5.37 14.72
C ASP A 333 13.34 -4.62 16.00
N ASN A 334 14.48 -4.99 16.59
CA ASN A 334 15.12 -4.25 17.69
C ASN A 334 15.23 -2.74 17.37
N GLU A 335 15.22 -2.37 16.09
CA GLU A 335 15.20 -1.00 15.61
C GLU A 335 13.92 -0.25 16.01
N VAL A 336 12.74 -0.86 15.86
CA VAL A 336 11.46 -0.26 16.24
C VAL A 336 11.34 -0.13 17.77
N LEU A 337 12.01 -1.00 18.53
CA LEU A 337 12.13 -0.84 19.98
C LEU A 337 12.82 0.49 20.34
N PHE A 338 13.89 0.90 19.63
CA PHE A 338 14.55 2.18 19.89
C PHE A 338 13.63 3.37 19.60
N LEU A 339 12.79 3.31 18.56
CA LEU A 339 11.78 4.34 18.29
C LEU A 339 10.76 4.46 19.42
N ARG A 340 10.21 3.32 19.88
CA ARG A 340 9.23 3.29 20.98
C ARG A 340 9.85 3.76 22.29
N ALA A 341 11.07 3.30 22.60
CA ALA A 341 11.82 3.71 23.78
C ALA A 341 12.07 5.22 23.79
N HIS A 342 12.47 5.82 22.66
CA HIS A 342 12.62 7.27 22.52
C HIS A 342 11.34 8.00 22.93
N GLY A 343 10.19 7.62 22.35
CA GLY A 343 8.91 8.27 22.63
C GLY A 343 8.48 8.14 24.10
N ILE A 344 8.56 6.92 24.66
CA ILE A 344 8.19 6.65 26.05
C ILE A 344 9.07 7.43 27.02
N ILE A 345 10.40 7.36 26.85
CA ILE A 345 11.36 8.06 27.70
C ILE A 345 11.11 9.56 27.65
N MET A 346 10.93 10.15 26.45
CA MET A 346 10.63 11.57 26.32
C MET A 346 9.32 11.95 27.02
N MET A 347 8.26 11.16 26.87
CA MET A 347 6.98 11.46 27.52
C MET A 347 7.10 11.48 29.06
N PHE A 348 7.81 10.50 29.64
CA PHE A 348 8.07 10.48 31.09
C PHE A 348 8.97 11.64 31.54
N ILE A 349 10.02 11.98 30.79
CA ILE A 349 10.90 13.11 31.15
C ILE A 349 10.11 14.41 31.21
N TRP A 350 9.34 14.72 30.16
CA TRP A 350 8.60 15.97 30.05
C TRP A 350 7.47 16.06 31.08
N MET A 351 6.66 15.02 31.18
CA MET A 351 5.46 15.07 32.02
C MET A 351 5.77 14.89 33.51
N LEU A 352 6.72 14.01 33.85
CA LEU A 352 7.02 13.69 35.24
C LEU A 352 8.22 14.48 35.75
N PHE A 353 9.41 14.29 35.17
CA PHE A 353 10.65 14.73 35.81
C PHE A 353 10.91 16.23 35.66
N ILE A 354 10.78 16.80 34.45
CA ILE A 354 10.99 18.23 34.21
C ILE A 354 9.95 19.06 34.98
N SER A 355 8.67 18.68 34.87
CA SER A 355 7.57 19.34 35.59
C SER A 355 7.78 19.30 37.10
N THR A 356 8.13 18.13 37.66
CA THR A 356 8.45 18.00 39.09
C THR A 356 9.66 18.86 39.49
N GLY A 357 10.71 18.90 38.67
CA GLY A 357 11.89 19.74 38.89
C GLY A 357 11.55 21.24 38.99
N ILE A 358 10.65 21.72 38.13
CA ILE A 358 10.15 23.12 38.15
C ILE A 358 9.33 23.38 39.42
N LEU A 359 8.41 22.48 39.78
CA LEU A 359 7.58 22.62 40.97
C LEU A 359 8.41 22.66 42.26
N ILE A 360 9.44 21.81 42.36
CA ILE A 360 10.37 21.81 43.50
C ILE A 360 11.10 23.14 43.61
N ALA A 361 11.61 23.68 42.51
CA ALA A 361 12.32 24.97 42.53
C ALA A 361 11.39 26.14 42.91
N ARG A 362 10.12 26.08 42.53
CA ARG A 362 9.14 27.16 42.78
C ARG A 362 8.59 27.14 44.20
N TYR A 363 8.02 26.02 44.63
CA TYR A 363 7.26 25.96 45.88
C TYR A 363 8.11 25.52 47.06
N PHE A 364 8.97 24.51 46.87
CA PHE A 364 9.73 23.91 47.97
C PHE A 364 10.90 24.78 48.43
N LYS A 365 11.29 25.77 47.63
CA LYS A 365 12.20 26.84 48.06
C LYS A 365 11.65 27.62 49.26
N GLN A 366 10.34 27.87 49.30
CA GLN A 366 9.66 28.59 50.37
C GLN A 366 9.25 27.64 51.51
N SER A 367 8.84 26.41 51.19
CA SER A 367 8.37 25.45 52.18
C SER A 367 9.50 24.78 52.99
N TRP A 368 10.72 24.67 52.45
CA TRP A 368 11.86 24.03 53.11
C TRP A 368 13.05 24.99 53.35
N PRO A 369 12.88 26.11 54.09
CA PRO A 369 13.94 27.09 54.28
C PRO A 369 15.07 26.57 55.18
N GLU A 370 14.75 25.73 56.18
CA GLU A 370 15.71 25.27 57.19
C GLU A 370 16.28 23.87 56.94
N ARG A 371 15.66 23.09 56.04
CA ARG A 371 16.11 21.74 55.71
C ARG A 371 17.35 21.82 54.81
N LYS A 372 18.50 21.41 55.35
CA LYS A 372 19.77 21.31 54.61
C LYS A 372 20.19 19.86 54.45
N PHE A 373 20.79 19.55 53.31
CA PHE A 373 21.43 18.27 53.03
C PHE A 373 22.85 18.55 52.54
N CYS A 374 23.86 17.98 53.21
CA CYS A 374 25.28 18.26 52.96
C CYS A 374 25.63 19.76 52.91
N GLY A 375 25.07 20.55 53.83
CA GLY A 375 25.32 22.00 53.93
C GLY A 375 24.63 22.87 52.88
N LYS A 376 23.90 22.28 51.91
CA LYS A 376 23.11 23.00 50.90
C LYS A 376 21.62 22.87 51.17
N ALA A 377 20.82 23.84 50.70
CA ALA A 377 19.37 23.77 50.84
C ALA A 377 18.81 22.50 50.18
N MET A 378 17.93 21.78 50.88
CA MET A 378 17.45 20.46 50.44
C MET A 378 16.70 20.54 49.10
N TRP A 379 15.84 21.55 48.92
CA TRP A 379 15.14 21.77 47.64
C TRP A 379 16.11 21.92 46.46
N PHE A 380 17.26 22.57 46.69
CA PHE A 380 18.26 22.81 45.66
C PHE A 380 19.01 21.53 45.30
N ALA A 381 19.32 20.69 46.29
CA ALA A 381 19.91 19.38 46.07
C ALA A 381 18.99 18.47 45.27
N VAL A 382 17.71 18.37 45.66
CA VAL A 382 16.71 17.53 44.98
C VAL A 382 16.44 18.05 43.56
N HIS A 383 16.22 19.36 43.39
CA HIS A 383 16.05 19.96 42.06
C HIS A 383 17.23 19.63 41.14
N ARG A 384 18.47 19.81 41.62
CA ARG A 384 19.67 19.51 40.82
C ARG A 384 19.73 18.04 40.42
N LEU A 385 19.42 17.11 41.33
CA LEU A 385 19.42 15.68 41.03
C LEU A 385 18.38 15.33 39.97
N VAL A 386 17.14 15.81 40.11
CA VAL A 386 16.05 15.57 39.15
C VAL A 386 16.37 16.16 37.77
N MET A 387 16.96 17.35 37.72
CA MET A 387 17.30 18.00 36.44
C MET A 387 18.50 17.34 35.75
N ILE A 388 19.53 16.90 36.49
CA ILE A 388 20.65 16.14 35.91
C ILE A 388 20.16 14.79 35.37
N PHE A 389 19.31 14.09 36.14
CA PHE A 389 18.73 12.83 35.70
C PHE A 389 17.90 13.01 34.42
N SER A 390 17.04 14.04 34.37
CA SER A 390 16.28 14.39 33.16
C SER A 390 17.20 14.63 31.96
N ALA A 391 18.27 15.41 32.12
CA ALA A 391 19.20 15.71 31.04
C ALA A 391 19.89 14.44 30.49
N ILE A 392 20.35 13.54 31.37
CA ILE A 392 20.96 12.27 30.96
C ILE A 392 19.96 11.41 30.19
N MET A 393 18.73 11.27 30.70
CA MET A 393 17.70 10.47 30.03
C MET A 393 17.28 11.07 28.68
N THR A 394 17.24 12.40 28.55
CA THR A 394 17.01 13.08 27.26
C THR A 394 18.11 12.75 26.25
N LEU A 395 19.38 12.71 26.68
CA LEU A 395 20.51 12.33 25.80
C LEU A 395 20.42 10.85 25.38
N ILE A 396 20.04 9.95 26.30
CA ILE A 396 19.82 8.53 25.99
C ILE A 396 18.68 8.36 24.98
N ALA A 397 17.56 9.05 25.18
CA ALA A 397 16.43 9.02 24.24
C ALA A 397 16.83 9.61 22.87
N PHE A 398 17.64 10.65 22.84
CA PHE A 398 18.17 11.20 21.59
C PHE A 398 19.12 10.21 20.87
N ALA A 399 19.99 9.52 21.61
CA ALA A 399 20.83 8.48 21.05
C ALA A 399 20.01 7.31 20.47
N ALA A 400 18.92 6.92 21.13
CA ALA A 400 18.02 5.87 20.65
C ALA A 400 17.39 6.22 19.29
N ILE A 401 16.90 7.46 19.10
CA ILE A 401 16.32 7.87 17.81
C ILE A 401 17.37 7.98 16.71
N LEU A 402 18.59 8.44 17.02
CA LEU A 402 19.70 8.44 16.07
C LEU A 402 20.08 7.02 15.65
N LYS A 403 20.09 6.06 16.59
CA LYS A 403 20.33 4.65 16.28
C LYS A 403 19.26 4.11 15.34
N TYR A 404 17.98 4.37 15.63
CA TYR A 404 16.86 3.97 14.78
C TYR A 404 16.93 4.56 13.36
N LYS A 405 17.36 5.82 13.22
CA LYS A 405 17.50 6.48 11.92
C LYS A 405 18.87 6.27 11.25
N HIS A 406 19.73 5.42 11.80
CA HIS A 406 21.11 5.21 11.34
C HIS A 406 21.90 6.53 11.15
N GLY A 407 21.64 7.53 12.01
CA GLY A 407 22.27 8.85 11.92
C GLY A 407 21.80 9.71 10.75
N THR A 408 20.79 9.30 9.98
CA THR A 408 20.25 10.11 8.88
C THR A 408 19.28 11.17 9.39
N TRP A 409 19.33 12.36 8.78
CA TRP A 409 18.39 13.44 9.11
C TRP A 409 17.06 13.29 8.38
N VAL A 410 15.98 13.79 8.98
CA VAL A 410 14.65 13.76 8.38
C VAL A 410 14.59 14.68 7.14
N SER A 411 13.90 14.22 6.10
CA SER A 411 13.76 14.98 4.86
C SER A 411 12.83 16.19 5.03
N GLN A 412 13.20 17.31 4.42
CA GLN A 412 12.43 18.57 4.45
C GLN A 412 11.01 18.47 3.87
N ASN A 413 10.71 17.42 3.10
CA ASN A 413 9.40 17.23 2.47
C ASN A 413 8.29 16.85 3.47
N LEU A 414 8.64 16.54 4.72
CA LEU A 414 7.72 16.11 5.76
C LEU A 414 7.62 17.19 6.83
N SER A 415 6.64 18.09 6.70
CA SER A 415 6.55 19.30 7.53
C SER A 415 6.52 19.03 9.04
N ARG A 416 5.71 18.05 9.49
CA ARG A 416 5.56 17.73 10.92
C ARG A 416 6.82 17.10 11.52
N GLU A 417 7.36 16.06 10.89
CA GLU A 417 8.54 15.37 11.40
C GLU A 417 9.79 16.24 11.31
N PHE A 418 9.91 17.02 10.24
CA PHE A 418 10.96 18.00 10.11
C PHE A 418 10.88 19.04 11.23
N ALA A 419 9.71 19.65 11.48
CA ALA A 419 9.54 20.60 12.58
C ALA A 419 9.87 19.97 13.95
N HIS A 420 9.38 18.75 14.22
CA HIS A 420 9.70 18.04 15.45
C HIS A 420 11.21 17.81 15.62
N SER A 421 11.93 17.44 14.56
CA SER A 421 13.38 17.21 14.62
C SER A 421 14.16 18.48 14.94
N ILE A 422 13.75 19.63 14.39
CA ILE A 422 14.39 20.93 14.64
C ILE A 422 14.18 21.33 16.09
N ILE A 423 12.92 21.28 16.57
CA ILE A 423 12.59 21.57 17.97
C ILE A 423 13.35 20.62 18.90
N GLY A 424 13.38 19.33 18.57
CA GLY A 424 14.06 18.30 19.34
C GLY A 424 15.56 18.58 19.52
N VAL A 425 16.27 18.97 18.45
CA VAL A 425 17.70 19.30 18.57
C VAL A 425 17.95 20.58 19.35
N LEU A 426 17.07 21.59 19.23
CA LEU A 426 17.16 22.79 20.06
C LEU A 426 16.98 22.45 21.56
N VAL A 427 16.03 21.57 21.88
CA VAL A 427 15.80 21.06 23.23
C VAL A 427 17.02 20.30 23.74
N VAL A 428 17.61 19.41 22.93
CA VAL A 428 18.82 18.66 23.32
C VAL A 428 20.00 19.61 23.58
N GLY A 429 20.17 20.64 22.74
CA GLY A 429 21.16 21.69 22.96
C GLY A 429 20.93 22.42 24.29
N ALA A 430 19.69 22.81 24.57
CA ALA A 430 19.33 23.44 25.84
C ALA A 430 19.57 22.52 27.05
N ALA A 431 19.30 21.22 26.93
CA ALA A 431 19.54 20.22 27.97
C ALA A 431 21.03 20.05 28.34
N ILE A 432 21.95 20.35 27.41
CA ILE A 432 23.40 20.34 27.66
C ILE A 432 23.87 21.69 28.22
N ILE A 433 23.34 22.80 27.68
CA ILE A 433 23.73 24.15 28.08
C ILE A 433 23.30 24.43 29.53
N GLN A 434 22.11 24.01 29.96
CA GLN A 434 21.59 24.32 31.29
C GLN A 434 22.48 23.80 32.45
N PRO A 435 22.90 22.51 32.49
CA PRO A 435 23.85 22.03 33.49
C PRO A 435 25.22 22.71 33.39
N THR A 436 25.68 23.02 32.18
CA THR A 436 26.97 23.68 31.96
C THR A 436 26.97 25.10 32.53
N MET A 437 25.93 25.89 32.28
CA MET A 437 25.77 27.21 32.92
C MET A 437 25.70 27.12 34.44
N ALA A 438 25.12 26.04 34.98
CA ALA A 438 25.05 25.83 36.42
C ALA A 438 26.44 25.57 37.06
N LEU A 439 27.44 25.13 36.29
CA LEU A 439 28.83 25.01 36.77
C LEU A 439 29.51 26.38 36.90
N PHE A 440 29.22 27.30 35.98
CA PHE A 440 29.74 28.68 36.01
C PHE A 440 28.91 29.63 36.89
N ARG A 441 28.03 29.07 37.71
CA ARG A 441 27.14 29.81 38.60
C ARG A 441 27.92 30.56 39.68
N CYS A 442 27.88 31.90 39.66
CA CYS A 442 28.47 32.76 40.69
C CYS A 442 27.85 32.59 42.09
N GLN A 443 28.53 33.06 43.13
CA GLN A 443 27.99 33.08 44.51
C GLN A 443 26.70 33.93 44.61
N PRO A 444 25.82 33.67 45.61
CA PRO A 444 24.53 34.35 45.73
C PRO A 444 24.60 35.88 45.73
N ASP A 445 25.64 36.46 46.34
CA ASP A 445 25.77 37.90 46.56
C ASP A 445 26.59 38.63 45.47
N HIS A 446 26.94 37.93 44.38
CA HIS A 446 27.77 38.48 43.31
C HIS A 446 26.97 39.41 42.38
N GLN A 447 27.56 40.54 41.95
CA GLN A 447 26.86 41.56 41.13
C GLN A 447 26.28 41.02 39.81
N HIS A 448 26.96 40.08 39.15
CA HIS A 448 26.49 39.47 37.89
C HIS A 448 25.53 38.27 38.08
N ARG A 449 25.09 37.99 39.31
CA ARG A 449 24.15 36.90 39.62
C ARG A 449 22.83 37.01 38.86
N PHE A 450 22.37 38.24 38.59
CA PHE A 450 21.12 38.48 37.85
C PHE A 450 21.19 37.96 36.40
N ILE A 451 22.36 38.03 35.75
CA ILE A 451 22.56 37.55 34.37
C ILE A 451 22.33 36.04 34.32
N PHE A 452 22.95 35.32 35.26
CA PHE A 452 22.73 33.87 35.40
C PHE A 452 21.26 33.54 35.68
N ASN A 453 20.62 34.26 36.62
CA ASN A 453 19.22 33.99 36.96
C ASN A 453 18.30 34.23 35.75
N TYR A 454 18.53 35.29 34.98
CA TYR A 454 17.74 35.61 33.78
C TYR A 454 17.97 34.57 32.66
N ALA A 455 19.23 34.24 32.37
CA ALA A 455 19.58 33.24 31.36
C ALA A 455 19.01 31.85 31.72
N HIS A 456 19.12 31.44 32.99
CA HIS A 456 18.60 30.17 33.47
C HIS A 456 17.07 30.09 33.44
N ALA A 457 16.38 31.18 33.81
CA ALA A 457 14.91 31.25 33.79
C ALA A 457 14.33 31.29 32.37
N THR A 458 14.88 32.14 31.50
CA THR A 458 14.42 32.30 30.10
C THR A 458 14.59 31.02 29.29
N GLN A 459 15.68 30.27 29.51
CA GLN A 459 15.88 29.00 28.83
C GLN A 459 14.90 27.91 29.29
N THR A 460 14.34 28.04 30.48
CA THR A 460 13.26 27.15 30.95
C THR A 460 11.94 27.46 30.24
N LEU A 461 11.62 28.74 30.02
CA LEU A 461 10.44 29.17 29.25
C LEU A 461 10.50 28.76 27.77
N ALA A 462 11.67 28.85 27.13
CA ALA A 462 11.85 28.43 25.74
C ALA A 462 11.56 26.92 25.54
N ASN A 463 11.88 26.08 26.54
CA ASN A 463 11.53 24.67 26.52
C ASN A 463 10.02 24.42 26.70
N CYS A 464 9.31 25.28 27.42
CA CYS A 464 7.85 25.21 27.54
C CYS A 464 7.12 25.63 26.25
N CYS A 465 7.64 26.60 25.50
CA CYS A 465 7.04 27.08 24.25
C CYS A 465 7.10 26.08 23.09
N GLY A 466 7.83 24.95 23.21
CA GLY A 466 7.76 23.84 22.26
C GLY A 466 6.44 23.04 22.29
N MET A 467 5.56 23.34 23.25
CA MET A 467 4.20 22.79 23.33
C MET A 467 3.32 23.48 22.28
N GLY A 468 3.10 22.82 21.15
CA GLY A 468 2.02 23.20 20.23
C GLY A 468 0.68 23.08 20.96
N GLY A 469 0.09 24.22 21.29
CA GLY A 469 -1.20 24.32 21.96
C GLY A 469 -1.53 25.78 22.23
N ASP A 470 -2.50 26.30 21.48
CA ASP A 470 -3.03 27.64 21.64
C ASP A 470 -3.44 27.95 23.08
N ARG A 471 -3.01 29.13 23.55
CA ARG A 471 -3.43 29.83 24.78
C ARG A 471 -3.05 29.14 26.09
N VAL A 472 -2.08 29.72 26.81
CA VAL A 472 -2.23 30.43 28.09
C VAL A 472 -0.81 30.69 28.62
N CYS A 473 -0.22 31.81 28.20
CA CYS A 473 0.85 32.45 28.94
C CYS A 473 0.28 33.75 29.50
N TYR A 474 -0.47 33.65 30.61
CA TYR A 474 -0.68 34.82 31.45
C TYR A 474 0.59 34.99 32.30
N ILE A 475 1.29 36.06 31.97
CA ILE A 475 2.34 36.66 32.76
C ILE A 475 1.64 37.35 33.92
N ASP A 476 1.69 36.78 35.12
CA ASP A 476 1.42 37.54 36.34
C ASP A 476 2.74 37.73 37.07
N TRP A 477 3.26 38.95 36.90
CA TRP A 477 4.26 39.54 37.79
C TRP A 477 3.54 39.99 39.05
N LEU A 478 3.84 39.34 40.18
CA LEU A 478 3.91 39.83 41.57
C LEU A 478 4.59 38.72 42.39
#